data_AF-A0AAW2SEK5-F1
#
_entry.id   AF-A0AAW2SEK5-F1
#
_cell.length_a   1.000
_cell.length_b   1.000
_cell.length_c   1.000
_cell.angle_alpha   90.00
_cell.angle_beta   90.00
_cell.angle_gamma   90.00
#
_symmetry.space_group_name_H-M   'P 1'
#
loop_
_entity.id
_entity.type
_entity.pdbx_description
1 polymer ?
#
loop_
_entity_poly.entity_id
_entity_poly.type
_entity_poly.pdbx_seq_one_letter_code
_entity_poly.pdbx_strand_id
1 'polypeptide(L)'
;MNFYAWMIVVPLWLTFSYTISAFSIWCPDGWLTKMGIVDFAGGYVTHVSAGIAGFTAAFWVGPQWIRDREAFSPNNITSMLTGASLLWIGWTVFNGGAPFSASSDSSLAILNTHICTAVSLITWLNLDIIFFKEPTVSESHRASSRA
;
A
#
# COMPACT_ATOMS: atom_id res chain seq x y z
N MET A 1 -14.58 -9.19 9.17
CA MET A 1 -14.40 -8.52 10.47
C MET A 1 -15.73 -7.94 10.91
N ASN A 2 -16.08 -8.02 12.20
CA ASN A 2 -17.30 -7.40 12.71
C ASN A 2 -17.19 -5.86 12.58
N PHE A 3 -18.25 -5.19 12.15
CA PHE A 3 -18.29 -3.73 12.01
C PHE A 3 -17.96 -3.00 13.33
N TYR A 4 -18.46 -3.50 14.46
CA TYR A 4 -18.16 -2.93 15.78
C TYR A 4 -16.68 -3.07 16.15
N ALA A 5 -16.05 -4.19 15.79
CA ALA A 5 -14.62 -4.37 16.00
C ALA A 5 -13.83 -3.36 15.16
N TRP A 6 -14.22 -3.13 13.90
CA TRP A 6 -13.58 -2.14 13.03
C TRP A 6 -13.70 -0.71 13.59
N MET A 7 -14.89 -0.34 14.12
CA MET A 7 -15.12 0.98 14.74
C MET A 7 -14.25 1.24 15.97
N ILE A 8 -13.76 0.21 16.64
CA ILE A 8 -12.87 0.33 17.80
C ILE A 8 -11.41 0.31 17.33
N VAL A 9 -11.06 -0.62 16.44
CA VAL A 9 -9.67 -0.81 15.98
C VAL A 9 -9.15 0.40 15.22
N VAL A 10 -9.96 1.03 14.36
CA VAL A 10 -9.49 2.15 13.54
C VAL A 10 -9.12 3.38 14.38
N PRO A 11 -9.97 3.89 15.29
CA PRO A 11 -9.59 4.99 16.17
C PRO A 11 -8.39 4.67 17.07
N LEU A 12 -8.35 3.45 17.63
CA LEU A 12 -7.21 3.04 18.46
C LEU A 12 -5.91 3.00 17.66
N TRP A 13 -5.90 2.42 16.47
CA TRP A 13 -4.72 2.39 15.62
C TRP A 13 -4.31 3.81 15.18
N LEU A 14 -5.28 4.66 14.83
CA LEU A 14 -5.02 6.04 14.45
C LEU A 14 -4.37 6.80 15.60
N THR A 15 -4.93 6.73 16.80
CA THR A 15 -4.39 7.44 17.98
C THR A 15 -3.07 6.84 18.46
N PHE A 16 -2.99 5.53 18.67
CA PHE A 16 -1.83 4.93 19.35
C PHE A 16 -0.70 4.50 18.40
N SER A 17 -0.96 4.34 17.10
CA SER A 17 0.08 3.94 16.13
C SER A 17 0.38 5.09 15.17
N TYR A 18 -0.63 5.56 14.43
CA TYR A 18 -0.42 6.53 13.36
C TYR A 18 0.06 7.88 13.89
N THR A 19 -0.61 8.48 14.89
CA THR A 19 -0.21 9.81 15.39
C THR A 19 1.17 9.77 16.05
N ILE A 20 1.50 8.71 16.80
CA ILE A 20 2.81 8.55 17.43
C ILE A 20 3.90 8.45 16.35
N SER A 21 3.67 7.63 15.32
CA SER A 21 4.63 7.47 14.21
C SER A 21 4.80 8.77 13.41
N ALA A 22 3.70 9.44 13.09
CA ALA A 22 3.70 10.72 12.38
C ALA A 22 4.45 11.80 13.16
N PHE A 23 4.17 11.94 14.46
CA PHE A 23 4.90 12.88 15.31
C PHE A 23 6.38 12.53 15.40
N SER A 24 6.71 11.25 15.51
CA SER A 24 8.10 10.81 15.67
C SER A 24 8.98 11.10 14.45
N ILE A 25 8.41 11.03 13.24
CA ILE A 25 9.14 11.06 11.96
C ILE A 25 8.95 12.38 11.20
N TRP A 26 7.74 12.95 11.19
CA TRP A 26 7.43 14.17 10.43
C TRP A 26 7.49 15.45 11.26
N CYS A 27 7.40 15.37 12.59
CA CYS A 27 7.58 16.57 13.41
C CYS A 27 9.07 16.91 13.49
N PRO A 28 9.48 18.19 13.30
CA PRO A 28 10.87 18.60 13.55
C PRO A 28 11.38 18.25 14.95
N ASP A 29 10.47 18.20 15.93
CA ASP A 29 10.77 17.81 17.30
C ASP A 29 10.72 16.30 17.58
N GLY A 30 10.31 15.51 16.59
CA GLY A 30 10.25 14.06 16.64
C GLY A 30 11.62 13.42 16.89
N TRP A 31 11.65 12.38 17.72
CA TRP A 31 12.88 11.71 18.09
C TRP A 31 13.54 10.96 16.92
N LEU A 32 12.76 10.38 16.00
CA LEU A 32 13.28 9.70 14.81
C LEU A 32 13.78 10.71 13.77
N THR A 33 13.12 11.86 13.64
CA THR A 33 13.60 12.98 12.82
C THR A 33 14.94 13.49 13.32
N LYS A 34 15.11 13.66 14.64
CA LYS A 34 16.38 14.06 15.28
C LYS A 34 17.49 13.01 15.10
N MET A 35 17.14 11.75 14.91
CA MET A 35 18.08 10.67 14.57
C MET A 35 18.47 10.65 13.07
N GLY A 36 17.92 11.54 12.25
CA GLY A 36 18.24 11.66 10.83
C GLY A 36 17.47 10.70 9.91
N ILE A 37 16.36 10.12 10.36
CA ILE A 37 15.50 9.31 9.50
C ILE A 37 14.86 10.19 8.44
N VAL A 38 14.99 9.76 7.19
CA VAL A 38 14.38 10.42 6.03
C VAL A 38 13.17 9.62 5.59
N ASP A 39 12.00 10.22 5.72
CA ASP A 39 10.74 9.68 5.23
C ASP A 39 9.97 10.76 4.47
N PHE A 40 10.20 10.84 3.16
CA PHE A 40 9.73 11.94 2.32
C PHE A 40 8.20 12.04 2.26
N ALA A 41 7.51 10.92 2.04
CA ALA A 41 6.05 10.88 1.90
C ALA A 41 5.36 9.88 2.84
N GLY A 42 6.06 9.33 3.84
CA GLY A 42 5.44 8.42 4.83
C GLY A 42 5.55 6.95 4.51
N GLY A 43 6.66 6.50 3.92
CA GLY A 43 6.98 5.09 3.76
C GLY A 43 6.86 4.31 5.07
N TYR A 44 7.39 4.86 6.17
CA TYR A 44 7.29 4.23 7.48
C TYR A 44 5.93 4.50 8.13
N VAL A 45 5.50 5.77 8.12
CA VAL A 45 4.31 6.24 8.83
C VAL A 45 3.02 5.63 8.27
N THR A 46 2.93 5.45 6.95
CA THR A 46 1.75 4.90 6.27
C THR A 46 1.94 3.44 5.87
N HIS A 47 2.88 3.11 4.98
CA HIS A 47 2.95 1.78 4.37
C HIS A 47 3.42 0.69 5.34
N VAL A 48 4.55 0.91 6.01
CA VAL A 48 5.07 -0.08 6.97
C VAL A 48 4.14 -0.23 8.16
N SER A 49 3.68 0.89 8.74
CA SER A 49 2.74 0.89 9.87
C SER A 49 1.42 0.17 9.53
N ALA A 50 0.79 0.50 8.40
CA ALA A 50 -0.45 -0.17 7.98
C ALA A 50 -0.22 -1.63 7.58
N GLY A 51 0.92 -1.96 6.97
CA GLY A 51 1.30 -3.32 6.61
C GLY A 51 1.47 -4.21 7.84
N ILE A 52 2.19 -3.74 8.86
CA ILE A 52 2.38 -4.47 10.13
C ILE A 52 1.05 -4.58 10.88
N ALA A 53 0.22 -3.53 10.89
CA ALA A 53 -1.10 -3.59 11.50
C ALA A 53 -2.04 -4.58 10.80
N GLY A 54 -2.02 -4.61 9.46
CA GLY A 54 -2.77 -5.58 8.67
C GLY A 54 -2.28 -7.00 8.90
N PHE A 55 -0.96 -7.22 8.95
CA PHE A 55 -0.35 -8.51 9.23
C PHE A 55 -0.70 -9.03 10.63
N THR A 56 -0.57 -8.19 11.65
CA THR A 56 -0.94 -8.53 13.03
C THR A 56 -2.44 -8.79 13.15
N ALA A 57 -3.29 -7.98 12.52
CA ALA A 57 -4.73 -8.23 12.49
C ALA A 57 -5.07 -9.56 11.80
N ALA A 58 -4.43 -9.89 10.67
CA ALA A 58 -4.62 -11.16 9.97
C ALA A 58 -4.21 -12.36 10.84
N PHE A 59 -3.14 -12.23 11.61
CA PHE A 59 -2.72 -13.26 12.57
C PHE A 59 -3.76 -13.50 13.66
N TRP A 60 -4.30 -12.43 14.27
CA TRP A 60 -5.28 -12.53 15.36
C TRP A 60 -6.69 -12.94 14.91
N VAL A 61 -7.15 -12.46 13.75
CA VAL A 61 -8.45 -12.85 13.19
C VAL A 61 -8.43 -14.31 12.74
N GLY A 62 -7.27 -14.79 12.30
CA GLY A 62 -7.07 -16.17 11.92
C GLY A 62 -7.40 -16.48 10.46
N PRO A 63 -7.17 -17.74 10.06
CA PRO A 63 -7.25 -18.20 8.68
C PRO A 63 -8.67 -18.19 8.09
N GLN A 64 -8.82 -17.75 6.83
CA GLN A 64 -10.03 -17.99 6.05
C GLN A 64 -10.23 -19.49 5.74
N TRP A 65 -11.47 -19.90 5.41
CA TRP A 65 -11.82 -21.27 5.05
C TRP A 65 -10.98 -21.79 3.88
N ILE A 66 -10.61 -23.08 3.91
CA ILE A 66 -9.76 -23.72 2.90
C ILE A 66 -10.33 -23.57 1.48
N ARG A 67 -11.64 -23.71 1.32
CA ARG A 67 -12.31 -23.54 0.01
C ARG A 67 -12.06 -22.16 -0.61
N ASP A 68 -12.01 -21.13 0.21
CA ASP A 68 -11.79 -19.75 -0.25
C ASP A 68 -10.29 -19.46 -0.50
N ARG A 69 -9.39 -20.29 0.03
CA ARG A 69 -7.94 -20.23 -0.26
C ARG A 69 -7.60 -20.84 -1.61
N GLU A 70 -8.33 -21.88 -2.01
CA GLU A 70 -8.13 -22.57 -3.29
C GLU A 70 -8.78 -21.81 -4.45
N ALA A 71 -9.88 -21.10 -4.19
CA ALA A 71 -10.59 -20.26 -5.15
C ALA A 71 -10.30 -18.76 -4.91
N PHE A 72 -9.04 -18.35 -5.05
CA PHE A 72 -8.71 -16.93 -5.19
C PHE A 72 -9.10 -16.49 -6.60
N SER A 73 -10.36 -16.15 -6.83
CA SER A 73 -10.84 -15.45 -8.03
C SER A 73 -11.12 -14.00 -7.65
N PRO A 74 -10.73 -12.99 -8.45
CA PRO A 74 -10.98 -11.61 -8.09
C PRO A 74 -12.49 -11.36 -8.22
N ASN A 75 -13.09 -10.77 -7.20
CA ASN A 75 -14.54 -10.53 -7.19
C ASN A 75 -15.01 -9.65 -8.36
N ASN A 76 -14.20 -8.67 -8.75
CA ASN A 76 -14.45 -7.77 -9.87
C ASN A 76 -13.14 -7.10 -10.32
N ILE A 77 -12.62 -7.53 -11.47
CA ILE A 77 -11.37 -6.99 -12.05
C ILE A 77 -11.54 -5.51 -12.44
N THR A 78 -12.72 -5.11 -12.94
CA THR A 78 -12.98 -3.72 -13.32
C THR A 78 -12.87 -2.79 -12.11
N SER A 79 -13.49 -3.15 -10.98
CA SER A 79 -13.39 -2.35 -9.74
C SER A 79 -11.96 -2.28 -9.21
N MET A 80 -11.19 -3.38 -9.31
CA MET A 80 -9.77 -3.39 -8.96
C MET A 80 -8.97 -2.41 -9.81
N LEU A 81 -9.15 -2.45 -11.14
CA LEU A 81 -8.44 -1.55 -12.06
C LEU A 81 -8.85 -0.09 -11.84
N THR A 82 -10.13 0.20 -11.62
CA THR A 82 -10.59 1.56 -11.27
C THR A 82 -9.94 2.05 -9.97
N GLY A 83 -9.89 1.20 -8.93
CA GLY A 83 -9.23 1.51 -7.68
C GLY A 83 -7.73 1.78 -7.86
N ALA A 84 -7.04 0.97 -8.66
CA ALA A 84 -5.62 1.15 -8.97
C ALA A 84 -5.35 2.46 -9.73
N SER A 85 -6.21 2.84 -10.68
CA SER A 85 -6.10 4.13 -11.38
C SER A 85 -6.30 5.32 -10.44
N LEU A 86 -7.32 5.27 -9.57
CA LEU A 86 -7.56 6.31 -8.56
C LEU A 86 -6.38 6.42 -7.58
N LEU A 87 -5.85 5.26 -7.16
CA LEU A 87 -4.71 5.19 -6.28
C LEU A 87 -3.47 5.81 -6.94
N TRP A 88 -3.17 5.51 -8.20
CA TRP A 88 -2.04 6.11 -8.91
C TRP A 88 -2.18 7.64 -9.01
N ILE A 89 -3.33 8.14 -9.48
CA ILE A 89 -3.57 9.59 -9.59
C ILE A 89 -3.44 10.27 -8.23
N GLY A 90 -4.06 9.69 -7.19
CA GLY A 90 -3.95 10.18 -5.82
C GLY A 90 -2.51 10.15 -5.30
N TRP A 91 -1.74 9.12 -5.65
CA TRP A 91 -0.35 8.98 -5.23
C TRP A 91 0.58 10.02 -5.84
N THR A 92 0.34 10.38 -7.11
CA THR A 92 1.09 11.45 -7.77
C THR A 92 0.91 12.77 -7.01
N VAL A 93 -0.31 13.06 -6.56
CA VAL A 93 -0.59 14.24 -5.72
C VAL A 93 -0.01 14.10 -4.32
N PHE A 94 -0.10 12.92 -3.71
CA PHE A 94 0.42 12.64 -2.37
C PHE A 94 1.94 12.86 -2.28
N ASN A 95 2.70 12.28 -3.22
CA ASN A 95 4.16 12.46 -3.27
C ASN A 95 4.55 13.86 -3.74
N GLY A 96 3.87 14.41 -4.74
CA GLY A 96 4.14 15.77 -5.23
C GLY A 96 3.84 16.85 -4.20
N GLY A 97 2.85 16.63 -3.32
CA GLY A 97 2.45 17.56 -2.27
C GLY A 97 3.26 17.47 -0.99
N ALA A 98 4.08 16.43 -0.81
CA ALA A 98 4.85 16.19 0.41
C ALA A 98 5.78 17.37 0.82
N PRO A 99 6.39 18.14 -0.09
CA PRO A 99 7.17 19.34 0.27
C PRO A 99 6.35 20.54 0.77
N PHE A 100 5.01 20.45 0.79
CA PHE A 100 4.08 21.55 1.13
C PHE A 100 4.30 22.85 0.33
N SER A 101 4.98 22.77 -0.80
CA SER A 101 5.34 23.89 -1.65
C SER A 101 5.48 23.46 -3.11
N ALA A 102 5.20 24.39 -4.04
CA ALA A 102 5.43 24.18 -5.46
C ALA A 102 6.90 24.49 -5.78
N SER A 103 7.74 23.46 -5.73
CA SER A 103 9.19 23.56 -5.88
C SER A 103 9.74 22.53 -6.88
N SER A 104 11.05 22.58 -7.15
CA SER A 104 11.76 21.53 -7.91
C SER A 104 11.66 20.16 -7.25
N ASP A 105 11.53 20.10 -5.93
CA ASP A 105 11.41 18.83 -5.21
C ASP A 105 10.05 18.18 -5.47
N SER A 106 9.00 19.00 -5.60
CA SER A 106 7.65 18.54 -5.97
C SER A 106 7.64 17.93 -7.39
N SER A 107 8.29 18.59 -8.35
CA SER A 107 8.35 18.06 -9.73
C SER A 107 9.20 16.79 -9.82
N LEU A 108 10.32 16.72 -9.09
CA LEU A 108 11.14 15.51 -8.98
C LEU A 108 10.37 14.36 -8.32
N ALA A 109 9.60 14.64 -7.26
CA ALA A 109 8.78 13.63 -6.59
C ALA A 109 7.70 13.04 -7.52
N ILE A 110 7.04 13.88 -8.31
CA ILE A 110 6.05 13.44 -9.31
C ILE A 110 6.73 12.57 -10.38
N LEU A 111 7.86 13.02 -10.93
CA LEU A 111 8.59 12.26 -11.95
C LEU A 111 9.03 10.89 -11.43
N ASN A 112 9.62 10.86 -10.24
CA ASN A 112 10.05 9.62 -9.58
C ASN A 112 8.88 8.69 -9.30
N THR A 113 7.71 9.21 -8.96
CA THR A 113 6.49 8.41 -8.75
C THR A 113 6.10 7.66 -10.02
N HIS A 114 6.07 8.34 -11.18
CA HIS A 114 5.73 7.70 -12.45
C HIS A 114 6.76 6.67 -12.89
N ILE A 115 8.06 7.01 -12.79
CA ILE A 115 9.14 6.09 -13.16
C ILE A 115 9.15 4.85 -12.25
N CYS A 116 9.01 5.05 -10.94
CA CYS A 116 8.97 3.95 -9.97
C CYS A 116 7.81 2.99 -10.25
N THR A 117 6.60 3.52 -10.47
CA THR A 117 5.43 2.69 -10.80
C THR A 117 5.62 1.94 -12.11
N ALA A 118 6.14 2.60 -13.15
CA ALA A 118 6.39 1.95 -14.44
C ALA A 118 7.40 0.80 -14.33
N VAL A 119 8.53 1.03 -13.64
CA VAL A 119 9.55 0.00 -13.40
C VAL A 119 8.98 -1.13 -12.55
N SER A 120 8.23 -0.83 -11.49
CA SER A 120 7.61 -1.84 -10.63
C SER A 120 6.65 -2.74 -11.41
N LEU A 121 5.82 -2.18 -12.30
CA LEU A 121 4.91 -2.94 -13.15
C LEU A 121 5.67 -3.84 -14.12
N ILE A 122 6.72 -3.32 -14.78
CA ILE A 122 7.57 -4.11 -15.67
C ILE A 122 8.24 -5.25 -14.88
N THR A 123 8.81 -4.96 -13.72
CA THR A 123 9.43 -5.98 -12.86
C THR A 123 8.42 -7.05 -12.46
N TRP A 124 7.22 -6.66 -12.05
CA TRP A 124 6.15 -7.60 -11.69
C TRP A 124 5.78 -8.52 -12.87
N LEU A 125 5.53 -7.96 -14.04
CA LEU A 125 5.21 -8.73 -15.24
C LEU A 125 6.34 -9.68 -15.66
N ASN A 126 7.59 -9.26 -15.51
CA ASN A 126 8.75 -10.14 -15.77
C ASN A 126 8.80 -11.29 -14.77
N LEU A 127 8.59 -11.03 -13.48
CA LEU A 127 8.53 -12.07 -12.45
C LEU A 127 7.38 -13.05 -12.74
N ASP A 128 6.22 -12.55 -13.15
CA ASP A 128 5.07 -13.38 -13.54
C ASP A 128 5.43 -14.31 -14.71
N ILE A 129 6.07 -13.78 -15.75
CA ILE A 129 6.51 -14.59 -16.90
C ILE A 129 7.56 -15.63 -16.48
N ILE A 130 8.50 -15.28 -15.60
CA ILE A 130 9.57 -16.19 -15.17
C ILE A 130 9.03 -17.33 -14.32
N PHE A 131 8.17 -17.04 -13.35
CA PHE A 131 7.70 -18.04 -12.37
C PHE A 131 6.41 -18.75 -12.83
N PHE A 132 5.55 -18.06 -13.55
CA PHE A 132 4.21 -18.54 -13.91
C PHE A 132 3.97 -18.69 -15.42
N LYS A 133 4.91 -18.25 -16.28
CA LYS A 133 4.92 -18.37 -17.76
C LYS A 133 3.83 -17.58 -18.51
N GLU A 134 3.02 -16.81 -17.80
CA GLU A 134 1.96 -15.97 -18.37
C GLU A 134 1.94 -14.64 -17.60
N PRO A 135 1.74 -13.49 -18.26
CA PRO A 135 1.59 -12.21 -17.57
C PRO A 135 0.23 -12.12 -16.88
N THR A 136 0.19 -11.84 -15.57
CA THR A 136 -1.06 -11.78 -14.79
C THR A 136 -1.39 -10.35 -14.39
N VAL A 137 -2.64 -9.93 -14.64
CA VAL A 137 -3.18 -8.66 -14.13
C VAL A 137 -3.56 -8.79 -12.64
N SER A 138 -3.95 -9.99 -12.21
CA SER A 138 -4.13 -10.41 -10.81
C SER A 138 -3.87 -11.92 -10.74
N GLU A 139 -3.21 -12.41 -9.68
CA GLU A 139 -2.86 -13.85 -9.47
C GLU A 139 -4.05 -14.80 -9.65
N SER A 140 -5.25 -14.26 -9.49
CA SER A 140 -6.53 -14.94 -9.50
C SER A 140 -7.11 -15.24 -10.90
N HIS A 141 -6.53 -14.69 -11.99
CA HIS A 141 -6.93 -15.05 -13.36
C HIS A 141 -6.62 -16.54 -13.70
N ARG A 142 -5.89 -17.22 -12.81
CA ARG A 142 -5.48 -18.62 -12.90
C ARG A 142 -6.61 -19.63 -12.69
N ALA A 143 -7.63 -19.30 -11.91
CA ALA A 143 -8.69 -20.24 -11.54
C ALA A 143 -9.75 -20.44 -12.64
N SER A 144 -9.91 -19.47 -13.56
CA SER A 144 -10.94 -19.53 -14.60
C SER A 144 -10.45 -20.02 -15.96
N SER A 145 -9.13 -20.07 -16.22
CA SER A 145 -8.58 -20.54 -17.51
C SER A 145 -8.22 -22.03 -17.51
N ARG A 146 -8.29 -22.69 -16.34
CA ARG A 146 -8.00 -24.12 -16.17
C ARG A 146 -9.20 -24.93 -15.66
N ALA A 147 -10.39 -24.34 -15.65
CA ALA A 147 -11.67 -24.99 -15.34
C ALA A 147 -12.49 -25.20 -16.61
#